data_AF-A0A6P2RYF3-F1
#
_entry.id   AF-A0A6P2RYF3-F1
#
_cell.length_a   1.000
_cell.length_b   1.000
_cell.length_c   1.000
_cell.angle_alpha   90.00
_cell.angle_beta   90.00
_cell.angle_gamma   90.00
#
_symmetry.space_group_name_H-M   'P 1'
#
loop_
_entity.id
_entity.type
_entity.pdbx_description
1 polymer ?
#
loop_
_entity_poly.entity_id
_entity_poly.type
_entity_poly.pdbx_seq_one_letter_code
_entity_poly.pdbx_strand_id
1 'polypeptide(L)'
;MTAVPSDPLQRRRFTVDDLLSLDTFQRDYGRTCALSPDCGSICFAVVRPMADALRFDRAYLGGLDRAELYLFEFAGRTLRRLAGDGRAGRACGSPSWSPDGKRIAAVTLSADDDAVHAVLIDPATGAVTPITTSRNLDLSPCDRDGPFTWLADGRVALPLLAERATPTMANLHRRLFGNARRAWEANAAGRRPTADVLDSASFGDEPVEPVRDWWAFDPATGTLSALSPEACAAAGLAHGAVADTPPAAPDTHDADAPPDHGGGRRERVSAETGRPYAAFIEHGRDATRLTVRLADSRDSTLAFETNRQLAGIATGTTHRLACRGAEPGRQRFVDVLLPPDFAGAPVPAVVWVYPHEKVAPHPHLFHEPDCPLPFNFQPFAAHGFAVIDVNMRDVLGEAPATMADRMLDDVLAAVDAAADAGYVDRDRLHLYGQSLGGWATMMLLARTPMFRSGVSSAGISDAAALYASLDARLRYDTGHDTRPERFSLIGKLLADNSWNIDAPPWLRPDAYHAISPILHAAHITTPLLLIHGDADYVPLEQSERMFAALTQLKRDVRLVRYWGDDHVPQSPANIADRYRQMIGWMQRA
;
A
#
# COMPACT_ATOMS: atom_id res chain seq x y z
N MET A 1 24.02 25.45 3.02
CA MET A 1 23.00 26.13 2.21
C MET A 1 23.50 26.20 0.78
N THR A 2 23.23 25.19 -0.03
CA THR A 2 23.36 25.30 -1.49
C THR A 2 22.11 26.03 -1.98
N ALA A 3 22.30 27.16 -2.66
CA ALA A 3 21.21 27.98 -3.17
C ALA A 3 20.32 27.13 -4.10
N VAL A 4 19.01 27.16 -3.85
CA VAL A 4 18.01 26.58 -4.75
C VAL A 4 18.04 27.40 -6.04
N PRO A 5 18.29 26.80 -7.22
CA PRO A 5 18.29 27.54 -8.46
C PRO A 5 16.88 28.09 -8.72
N SER A 6 16.80 29.41 -8.94
CA SER A 6 15.57 30.16 -9.17
C SER A 6 15.02 30.04 -10.59
N ASP A 7 15.69 29.27 -11.47
CA ASP A 7 15.27 29.04 -12.85
C ASP A 7 14.66 27.63 -13.00
N PRO A 8 13.36 27.50 -13.33
CA PRO A 8 12.72 26.22 -13.62
C PRO A 8 13.45 25.40 -14.71
N LEU A 9 14.18 26.06 -15.62
CA LEU A 9 14.90 25.42 -16.71
C LEU A 9 16.18 24.66 -16.28
N GLN A 10 16.61 24.80 -15.02
CA GLN A 10 17.78 24.07 -14.48
C GLN A 10 17.41 22.82 -13.69
N ARG A 11 16.12 22.60 -13.40
CA ARG A 11 15.69 21.41 -12.65
C ARG A 11 15.72 20.18 -13.55
N ARG A 12 16.34 19.10 -13.07
CA ARG A 12 16.35 17.83 -13.81
C ARG A 12 14.99 17.14 -13.72
N ARG A 13 14.70 16.24 -14.66
CA ARG A 13 13.48 15.43 -14.63
C ARG A 13 13.52 14.39 -13.50
N PHE A 14 12.33 14.02 -13.02
CA PHE A 14 12.12 12.96 -12.03
C PHE A 14 12.51 11.60 -12.61
N THR A 15 13.20 10.76 -11.84
CA THR A 15 13.63 9.41 -12.24
C THR A 15 13.09 8.35 -11.27
N VAL A 16 13.24 7.07 -11.64
CA VAL A 16 12.90 5.99 -10.71
C VAL A 16 13.85 5.96 -9.50
N ASP A 17 15.11 6.37 -9.66
CA ASP A 17 16.04 6.49 -8.54
C ASP A 17 15.56 7.54 -7.52
N ASP A 18 14.91 8.61 -7.99
CA ASP A 18 14.28 9.59 -7.10
C ASP A 18 13.18 8.96 -6.26
N LEU A 19 12.27 8.23 -6.90
CA LEU A 19 11.21 7.46 -6.22
C LEU A 19 11.79 6.53 -5.15
N LEU A 20 12.85 5.78 -5.48
CA LEU A 20 13.49 4.84 -4.57
C LEU A 20 14.27 5.52 -3.43
N SER A 21 14.57 6.82 -3.58
CA SER A 21 15.28 7.66 -2.59
C SER A 21 14.36 8.40 -1.62
N LEU A 22 13.03 8.27 -1.77
CA LEU A 22 12.06 8.98 -0.93
C LEU A 22 11.99 8.39 0.48
N ASP A 23 12.12 9.26 1.48
CA ASP A 23 11.67 8.98 2.84
C ASP A 23 10.14 9.11 2.91
N THR A 24 9.53 8.42 3.87
CA THR A 24 8.14 8.63 4.25
C THR A 24 7.99 8.54 5.76
N PHE A 25 6.77 8.69 6.27
CA PHE A 25 6.43 8.45 7.66
C PHE A 25 5.72 7.12 7.80
N GLN A 26 5.87 6.48 8.96
CA GLN A 26 5.14 5.25 9.26
C GLN A 26 3.64 5.52 9.25
N ARG A 27 2.88 4.67 8.56
CA ARG A 27 1.41 4.74 8.44
C ARG A 27 0.70 3.54 9.06
N ASP A 28 1.35 2.40 9.04
CA ASP A 28 0.79 1.13 9.49
C ASP A 28 1.40 0.68 10.81
N TYR A 29 0.74 -0.29 11.46
CA TYR A 29 1.21 -0.97 12.68
C TYR A 29 1.45 -0.05 13.90
N GLY A 30 0.80 1.11 13.91
CA GLY A 30 0.76 2.04 15.04
C GLY A 30 0.84 3.51 14.64
N ARG A 31 0.90 4.35 15.67
CA ARG A 31 0.87 5.81 15.50
C ARG A 31 2.10 6.32 14.76
N THR A 32 1.90 7.22 13.80
CA THR A 32 3.00 7.92 13.11
C THR A 32 3.82 8.78 14.08
N CYS A 33 3.16 9.44 15.03
CA CYS A 33 3.79 10.24 16.08
C CYS A 33 3.04 10.16 17.41
N ALA A 34 3.75 10.41 18.52
CA ALA A 34 3.21 10.44 19.86
C ALA A 34 3.83 11.59 20.68
N LEU A 35 2.98 12.39 21.33
CA LEU A 35 3.38 13.52 22.18
C LEU A 35 3.77 13.02 23.58
N SER A 36 4.80 13.61 24.21
CA SER A 36 5.09 13.31 25.62
C SER A 36 3.95 13.78 26.54
N PRO A 37 3.75 13.14 27.71
CA PRO A 37 2.65 13.50 28.63
C PRO A 37 2.67 14.96 29.09
N ASP A 38 3.87 15.54 29.24
CA ASP A 38 4.07 16.95 29.59
C ASP A 38 3.89 17.92 28.40
N CYS A 39 3.60 17.41 27.20
CA CYS A 39 3.52 18.16 25.94
C CYS A 39 4.82 18.90 25.56
N GLY A 40 5.96 18.54 26.16
CA GLY A 40 7.27 19.17 25.92
C GLY A 40 8.03 18.62 24.72
N SER A 41 7.65 17.45 24.21
CA SER A 41 8.30 16.80 23.08
C SER A 41 7.36 15.93 22.25
N ILE A 42 7.78 15.60 21.03
CA ILE A 42 7.08 14.68 20.12
C ILE A 42 8.05 13.63 19.59
N CYS A 43 7.63 12.37 19.66
CA CYS A 43 8.32 11.23 19.08
C CYS A 43 7.61 10.80 17.79
N PHE A 44 8.34 10.47 16.73
CA PHE A 44 7.75 10.06 15.45
C PHE A 44 8.65 9.10 14.67
N ALA A 45 8.04 8.29 13.81
CA ALA A 45 8.73 7.29 13.00
C ALA A 45 8.89 7.73 11.54
N VAL A 46 10.14 7.80 11.07
CA VAL A 46 10.50 8.08 9.68
C VAL A 46 10.92 6.77 9.02
N VAL A 47 10.23 6.37 7.96
CA VAL A 47 10.59 5.22 7.13
C VAL A 47 11.61 5.67 6.09
N ARG A 48 12.82 5.10 6.17
CA ARG A 48 13.95 5.42 5.29
C ARG A 48 13.71 4.91 3.85
N PRO A 49 14.52 5.31 2.86
CA PRO A 49 14.24 5.03 1.45
C PRO A 49 14.40 3.56 1.07
N MET A 50 13.78 3.15 -0.03
CA MET A 50 13.89 1.75 -0.52
C MET A 50 15.32 1.44 -0.98
N ALA A 51 16.03 2.45 -1.48
CA ALA A 51 17.44 2.34 -1.83
C ALA A 51 18.36 1.99 -0.64
N ASP A 52 17.96 2.32 0.59
CA ASP A 52 18.74 2.05 1.81
C ASP A 52 18.37 0.71 2.47
N ALA A 53 17.38 -0.02 1.94
CA ALA A 53 16.89 -1.24 2.54
C ALA A 53 17.88 -2.41 2.38
N LEU A 54 18.06 -3.18 3.44
CA LEU A 54 18.84 -4.43 3.40
C LEU A 54 18.00 -5.65 2.99
N ARG A 55 16.67 -5.52 3.06
CA ARG A 55 15.70 -6.57 2.81
C ARG A 55 14.52 -6.02 2.02
N PHE A 56 14.00 -6.84 1.12
CA PHE A 56 12.87 -6.52 0.24
C PHE A 56 11.77 -7.59 0.30
N ASP A 57 11.95 -8.58 1.17
CA ASP A 57 11.10 -9.76 1.32
C ASP A 57 10.04 -9.60 2.42
N ARG A 58 9.79 -8.36 2.86
CA ARG A 58 8.90 -8.00 3.99
C ARG A 58 7.85 -6.95 3.63
N ALA A 59 7.24 -7.08 2.45
CA ALA A 59 6.20 -6.19 1.94
C ALA A 59 5.11 -5.89 2.99
N TYR A 60 4.73 -6.92 3.74
CA TYR A 60 3.72 -6.87 4.78
C TYR A 60 4.02 -5.90 5.92
N LEU A 61 5.24 -5.37 6.06
CA LEU A 61 5.56 -4.41 7.12
C LEU A 61 5.29 -2.96 6.74
N GLY A 62 4.88 -2.68 5.50
CA GLY A 62 4.62 -1.30 5.06
C GLY A 62 5.84 -0.38 5.20
N GLY A 63 7.05 -0.94 5.22
CA GLY A 63 8.31 -0.22 5.46
C GLY A 63 8.71 -0.04 6.93
N LEU A 64 7.97 -0.60 7.90
CA LEU A 64 8.33 -0.57 9.33
C LEU A 64 9.73 -1.16 9.61
N ASP A 65 10.19 -2.12 8.79
CA ASP A 65 11.54 -2.69 8.82
C ASP A 65 12.67 -1.73 8.37
N ARG A 66 12.30 -0.49 8.03
CA ARG A 66 13.22 0.60 7.67
C ARG A 66 12.90 1.87 8.46
N ALA A 67 12.07 1.77 9.49
CA ALA A 67 11.69 2.90 10.33
C ALA A 67 12.80 3.28 11.31
N GLU A 68 12.94 4.58 11.55
CA GLU A 68 13.78 5.17 12.59
C GLU A 68 12.93 6.10 13.45
N LEU A 69 13.12 6.05 14.77
CA LEU A 69 12.44 6.94 15.71
C LEU A 69 13.24 8.21 15.91
N TYR A 70 12.55 9.34 15.85
CA TYR A 70 13.10 10.67 16.11
C TYR A 70 12.33 11.31 17.27
N LEU A 71 13.05 12.06 18.10
CA LEU A 71 12.50 12.85 19.19
C LEU A 71 12.81 14.32 18.95
N PHE A 72 11.76 15.14 18.94
CA PHE A 72 11.84 16.59 18.82
C PHE A 72 11.35 17.26 20.10
N GLU A 73 12.18 18.08 20.73
CA GLU A 73 11.85 18.82 21.96
C GLU A 73 11.51 20.28 21.63
N PHE A 74 10.34 20.75 22.07
CA PHE A 74 9.82 22.07 21.66
C PHE A 74 10.62 23.24 22.24
N ALA A 75 10.96 23.18 23.53
CA ALA A 75 11.62 24.29 24.22
C ALA A 75 13.02 24.61 23.64
N GLY A 76 13.78 23.57 23.27
CA GLY A 76 15.11 23.70 22.67
C GLY A 76 15.12 23.69 21.15
N ARG A 77 14.01 23.31 20.51
CA ARG A 77 13.92 23.00 19.07
C ARG A 77 14.99 21.99 18.63
N THR A 78 15.28 21.04 19.50
CA THR A 78 16.31 20.02 19.33
C THR A 78 15.69 18.77 18.73
N LEU A 79 16.25 18.31 17.61
CA LEU A 79 15.91 17.06 16.95
C LEU A 79 17.06 16.06 17.14
N ARG A 80 16.74 14.84 17.56
CA ARG A 80 17.69 13.72 17.56
C ARG A 80 17.03 12.42 17.10
N ARG A 81 17.80 11.56 16.43
CA ARG A 81 17.42 10.17 16.22
C ARG A 81 17.50 9.45 17.57
N LEU A 82 16.39 8.90 18.01
CA LEU A 82 16.24 8.26 19.31
C LEU A 82 16.59 6.78 19.25
N ALA A 83 16.11 6.06 18.23
CA ALA A 83 16.37 4.63 18.04
C ALA A 83 16.23 4.22 16.57
N GLY A 84 16.81 3.07 16.23
CA GLY A 84 16.87 2.57 14.86
C GLY A 84 18.06 3.12 14.07
N ASP A 85 18.48 2.34 13.09
CA ASP A 85 19.41 2.65 12.02
C ASP A 85 19.08 1.74 10.83
N GLY A 86 18.25 2.23 9.90
CA GLY A 86 17.73 1.42 8.80
C GLY A 86 18.85 0.84 7.92
N ARG A 87 19.94 1.59 7.75
CA ARG A 87 21.12 1.20 6.96
C ARG A 87 21.95 0.11 7.65
N ALA A 88 21.94 0.09 8.98
CA ALA A 88 22.54 -0.98 9.77
C ALA A 88 21.59 -2.17 9.99
N GLY A 89 20.41 -2.17 9.36
CA GLY A 89 19.44 -3.26 9.46
C GLY A 89 18.70 -3.31 10.78
N ARG A 90 18.61 -2.20 11.50
CA ARG A 90 17.88 -2.10 12.78
C ARG A 90 16.76 -1.09 12.63
N ALA A 91 15.52 -1.52 12.68
CA ALA A 91 14.40 -0.60 12.60
C ALA A 91 13.70 -0.44 13.95
N CYS A 92 13.10 0.73 14.14
CA CYS A 92 12.31 1.03 15.31
C CYS A 92 11.18 1.99 14.95
N GLY A 93 9.96 1.69 15.42
CA GLY A 93 8.75 2.42 15.07
C GLY A 93 7.61 2.20 16.07
N SER A 94 6.42 2.70 15.73
CA SER A 94 5.21 2.62 16.54
C SER A 94 5.38 3.12 17.99
N PRO A 95 5.80 4.39 18.20
CA PRO A 95 6.11 4.91 19.53
C PRO A 95 4.85 5.06 20.40
N SER A 96 4.92 4.61 21.65
CA SER A 96 3.87 4.78 22.67
C SER A 96 4.47 5.22 24.01
N TRP A 97 4.16 6.45 24.45
CA TRP A 97 4.69 7.02 25.69
C TRP A 97 4.07 6.41 26.94
N SER A 98 4.90 6.13 27.95
CA SER A 98 4.43 5.83 29.29
C SER A 98 3.68 7.03 29.89
N PRO A 99 2.68 6.80 30.77
CA PRO A 99 1.93 7.90 31.38
C PRO A 99 2.79 8.87 32.19
N ASP A 100 3.91 8.39 32.76
CA ASP A 100 4.86 9.20 33.51
C ASP A 100 5.92 9.91 32.64
N GLY A 101 5.92 9.67 31.33
CA GLY A 101 6.84 10.28 30.37
C GLY A 101 8.28 9.78 30.44
N LYS A 102 8.58 8.75 31.26
CA LYS A 102 9.95 8.25 31.44
C LYS A 102 10.36 7.20 30.41
N ARG A 103 9.41 6.63 29.67
CA ARG A 103 9.68 5.54 28.72
C ARG A 103 8.83 5.67 27.47
N ILE A 104 9.34 5.12 26.38
CA ILE A 104 8.59 4.92 25.13
C ILE A 104 8.64 3.43 24.81
N ALA A 105 7.47 2.79 24.70
CA ALA A 105 7.36 1.47 24.10
C ALA A 105 7.42 1.60 22.58
N ALA A 106 8.14 0.70 21.92
CA ALA A 106 8.30 0.71 20.47
C ALA A 106 8.50 -0.70 19.91
N VAL A 107 8.13 -0.88 18.65
CA VAL A 107 8.45 -2.08 17.87
C VAL A 107 9.89 -1.98 17.41
N THR A 108 10.63 -3.08 17.43
CA THR A 108 11.95 -3.16 16.79
C THR A 108 12.07 -4.41 15.93
N LEU A 109 12.76 -4.25 14.80
CA LEU A 109 12.99 -5.32 13.82
C LEU A 109 14.48 -5.33 13.45
N SER A 110 14.99 -6.52 13.18
CA SER A 110 16.35 -6.72 12.67
C SER A 110 16.31 -7.26 11.25
N ALA A 111 17.32 -6.92 10.44
CA ALA A 111 17.57 -7.59 9.17
C ALA A 111 18.05 -9.04 9.39
N ASP A 112 18.66 -9.33 10.55
CA ASP A 112 19.33 -10.60 10.86
C ASP A 112 18.38 -11.72 11.33
N ASP A 113 17.16 -11.38 11.78
CA ASP A 113 16.14 -12.34 12.22
C ASP A 113 14.77 -11.98 11.65
N ASP A 114 13.82 -12.92 11.64
CA ASP A 114 12.45 -12.70 11.16
C ASP A 114 11.46 -12.40 12.30
N ALA A 115 11.97 -11.95 13.44
CA ALA A 115 11.16 -11.70 14.61
C ALA A 115 10.73 -10.23 14.72
N VAL A 116 9.54 -10.03 15.25
CA VAL A 116 9.01 -8.71 15.62
C VAL A 116 9.13 -8.58 17.12
N HIS A 117 10.03 -7.70 17.57
CA HIS A 117 10.36 -7.53 18.98
C HIS A 117 9.75 -6.25 19.53
N ALA A 118 9.69 -6.16 20.86
CA ALA A 118 9.29 -4.95 21.57
C ALA A 118 10.44 -4.44 22.46
N VAL A 119 10.55 -3.13 22.58
CA VAL A 119 11.55 -2.46 23.41
C VAL A 119 10.93 -1.33 24.22
N LEU A 120 11.57 -1.00 25.34
CA LEU A 120 11.39 0.26 26.04
C LEU A 120 12.61 1.15 25.76
N ILE A 121 12.35 2.41 25.47
CA ILE A 121 13.38 3.41 25.18
C ILE A 121 13.31 4.49 26.25
N ASP A 122 14.46 4.81 26.84
CA ASP A 122 14.62 6.01 27.66
C ASP A 122 14.72 7.24 26.74
N PRO A 123 13.74 8.17 26.77
CA PRO A 123 13.72 9.34 25.90
C PRO A 123 14.88 10.32 26.18
N ALA A 124 15.42 10.35 27.40
CA ALA A 124 16.50 11.25 27.79
C ALA A 124 17.86 10.77 27.28
N THR A 125 18.12 9.46 27.37
CA THR A 125 19.43 8.88 27.04
C THR A 125 19.47 8.17 25.68
N GLY A 126 18.31 7.79 25.14
CA GLY A 126 18.20 6.89 23.99
C GLY A 126 18.53 5.43 24.33
N ALA A 127 18.68 5.08 25.61
CA ALA A 127 18.96 3.72 26.02
C ALA A 127 17.78 2.80 25.68
N VAL A 128 18.07 1.71 24.96
CA VAL A 128 17.08 0.72 24.53
C VAL A 128 17.15 -0.50 25.45
N THR A 129 16.03 -0.84 26.07
CA THR A 129 15.87 -2.01 26.93
C THR A 129 14.91 -3.01 26.26
N PRO A 130 15.36 -4.22 25.92
CA PRO A 130 14.49 -5.24 25.35
C PRO A 130 13.35 -5.63 26.30
N ILE A 131 12.12 -5.70 25.78
CA ILE A 131 11.05 -6.47 26.42
C ILE A 131 11.31 -7.91 26.01
N THR A 132 12.12 -8.62 26.81
CA THR A 132 12.59 -9.95 26.46
C THR A 132 11.42 -10.93 26.46
N THR A 133 11.15 -11.52 25.30
CA THR A 133 10.10 -12.51 25.10
C THR A 133 10.61 -13.62 24.17
N SER A 134 10.16 -14.86 24.38
CA SER A 134 10.37 -15.96 23.43
C SER A 134 9.35 -15.95 22.27
N ARG A 135 8.44 -14.97 22.28
CA ARG A 135 7.30 -14.84 21.37
C ARG A 135 7.40 -13.58 20.53
N ASN A 136 6.91 -13.67 19.30
CA ASN A 136 6.79 -12.51 18.42
C ASN A 136 5.67 -11.60 18.87
N LEU A 137 5.84 -10.29 18.65
CA LEU A 137 4.75 -9.34 18.73
C LEU A 137 3.72 -9.65 17.64
N ASP A 138 2.45 -9.66 18.01
CA ASP A 138 1.36 -9.83 17.07
C ASP A 138 0.96 -8.48 16.47
N LEU A 139 1.12 -8.36 15.14
CA LEU A 139 0.75 -7.17 14.36
C LEU A 139 -0.57 -7.38 13.58
N SER A 140 -1.34 -8.42 13.90
CA SER A 140 -2.49 -8.88 13.10
C SER A 140 -3.75 -8.00 13.11
N PRO A 141 -3.84 -6.90 13.86
CA PRO A 141 -4.58 -5.73 13.39
C PRO A 141 -3.64 -4.67 12.82
N CYS A 142 -4.04 -4.09 11.68
CA CYS A 142 -3.57 -2.76 11.29
C CYS A 142 -4.25 -1.70 12.16
N ASP A 143 -4.13 -1.82 13.49
CA ASP A 143 -4.65 -0.82 14.42
C ASP A 143 -3.76 0.43 14.32
N ARG A 144 -4.40 1.60 14.16
CA ARG A 144 -3.71 2.88 14.13
C ARG A 144 -3.08 3.23 15.47
N ASP A 145 -3.59 2.70 16.59
CA ASP A 145 -3.01 2.94 17.91
C ASP A 145 -1.77 2.07 18.18
N GLY A 146 -1.57 1.02 17.40
CA GLY A 146 -0.41 0.14 17.48
C GLY A 146 -0.52 -0.89 18.59
N PRO A 147 0.53 -1.71 18.79
CA PRO A 147 0.44 -2.91 19.61
C PRO A 147 0.65 -2.67 21.12
N PHE A 148 0.75 -1.41 21.58
CA PHE A 148 1.12 -1.09 22.96
C PHE A 148 0.05 -0.29 23.69
N THR A 149 -0.43 -0.85 24.80
CA THR A 149 -1.36 -0.16 25.71
C THR A 149 -0.74 -0.05 27.10
N TRP A 150 -0.51 1.16 27.58
CA TRP A 150 -0.03 1.38 28.95
C TRP A 150 -1.17 1.21 29.95
N LEU A 151 -0.96 0.33 30.94
CA LEU A 151 -1.90 0.08 32.02
C LEU A 151 -1.75 1.15 33.11
N ALA A 152 -2.82 1.35 33.90
CA ALA A 152 -2.85 2.34 34.97
C ALA A 152 -1.79 2.10 36.06
N ASP A 153 -1.28 0.86 36.20
CA ASP A 153 -0.24 0.47 37.14
C ASP A 153 1.19 0.66 36.60
N GLY A 154 1.35 1.20 35.39
CA GLY A 154 2.64 1.47 34.76
C GLY A 154 3.23 0.29 33.98
N ARG A 155 2.54 -0.85 33.91
CA ARG A 155 2.90 -1.95 33.00
C ARG A 155 2.49 -1.61 31.57
N VAL A 156 3.15 -2.22 30.59
CA VAL A 156 2.77 -2.13 29.17
C VAL A 156 2.17 -3.45 28.71
N ALA A 157 0.92 -3.42 28.23
CA ALA A 157 0.25 -4.54 27.61
C ALA A 157 0.60 -4.60 26.12
N LEU A 158 0.86 -5.80 25.62
CA LEU A 158 1.21 -6.10 24.23
C LEU A 158 0.66 -7.48 23.81
N PRO A 159 0.20 -7.63 22.56
CA PRO A 159 -0.27 -8.90 22.05
C PRO A 159 0.93 -9.73 21.56
N LEU A 160 1.00 -10.98 21.97
CA LEU A 160 2.09 -11.88 21.58
C LEU A 160 1.54 -13.10 20.84
N LEU A 161 2.24 -13.52 19.80
CA LEU A 161 1.97 -14.79 19.15
C LEU A 161 2.33 -15.97 20.08
N ALA A 162 1.85 -17.16 19.74
CA ALA A 162 2.27 -18.39 20.40
C ALA A 162 3.80 -18.57 20.33
N GLU A 163 4.37 -19.32 21.27
CA GLU A 163 5.81 -19.53 21.32
C GLU A 163 6.34 -20.13 20.01
N ARG A 164 7.40 -19.54 19.45
CA ARG A 164 7.97 -19.87 18.13
C ARG A 164 7.06 -19.61 16.92
N ALA A 165 5.84 -19.12 17.10
CA ALA A 165 5.01 -18.67 15.98
C ALA A 165 5.60 -17.38 15.39
N THR A 166 5.50 -17.22 14.08
CA THR A 166 5.88 -16.02 13.33
C THR A 166 4.62 -15.38 12.76
N PRO A 167 4.58 -14.06 12.53
CA PRO A 167 3.42 -13.44 11.90
C PRO A 167 3.15 -14.12 10.55
N THR A 168 1.89 -14.49 10.27
CA THR A 168 1.54 -15.26 9.07
C THR A 168 2.02 -14.59 7.78
N MET A 169 1.86 -13.27 7.70
CA MET A 169 2.30 -12.47 6.55
C MET A 169 3.82 -12.34 6.45
N ALA A 170 4.58 -12.65 7.51
CA ALA A 170 5.99 -12.28 7.60
C ALA A 170 6.92 -12.97 6.61
N ASN A 171 6.48 -14.11 6.10
CA ASN A 171 7.31 -15.00 5.29
C ASN A 171 6.51 -15.73 4.21
N LEU A 172 5.29 -15.28 3.91
CA LEU A 172 4.35 -16.04 3.07
C LEU A 172 4.97 -16.38 1.70
N HIS A 173 5.51 -15.38 1.03
CA HIS A 173 6.23 -15.48 -0.25
C HIS A 173 7.50 -16.35 -0.16
N ARG A 174 8.25 -16.30 0.96
CA ARG A 174 9.49 -17.08 1.15
C ARG A 174 9.22 -18.55 1.44
N ARG A 175 8.16 -18.84 2.20
CA ARG A 175 7.73 -20.20 2.53
C ARG A 175 7.46 -20.98 1.26
N LEU A 176 6.79 -20.37 0.28
CA LEU A 176 6.53 -20.98 -1.01
C LEU A 176 7.81 -21.59 -1.63
N PHE A 177 8.80 -20.76 -1.96
CA PHE A 177 10.03 -21.24 -2.64
C PHE A 177 10.94 -22.04 -1.71
N GLY A 178 11.04 -21.67 -0.44
CA GLY A 178 11.87 -22.35 0.55
C GLY A 178 11.38 -23.77 0.85
N ASN A 179 10.06 -23.94 1.01
CA ASN A 179 9.44 -25.25 1.23
C ASN A 179 9.55 -26.11 -0.02
N ALA A 180 9.25 -25.55 -1.20
CA ALA A 180 9.40 -26.25 -2.48
C ALA A 180 10.83 -26.78 -2.65
N ARG A 181 11.84 -25.90 -2.50
CA ARG A 181 13.26 -26.28 -2.62
C ARG A 181 13.63 -27.40 -1.65
N ARG A 182 13.30 -27.26 -0.36
CA ARG A 182 13.59 -28.29 0.64
C ARG A 182 12.89 -29.62 0.31
N ALA A 183 11.64 -29.57 -0.14
CA ALA A 183 10.88 -30.75 -0.51
C ALA A 183 11.55 -31.48 -1.69
N TRP A 184 11.89 -30.74 -2.75
CA TRP A 184 12.58 -31.26 -3.94
C TRP A 184 13.97 -31.82 -3.61
N GLU A 185 14.79 -31.13 -2.81
CA GLU A 185 16.11 -31.63 -2.41
C GLU A 185 16.04 -32.96 -1.65
N ALA A 186 15.08 -33.10 -0.75
CA ALA A 186 14.90 -34.32 0.00
C ALA A 186 14.28 -35.44 -0.84
N ASN A 187 13.44 -35.11 -1.82
CA ASN A 187 12.91 -36.07 -2.79
C ASN A 187 13.99 -36.55 -3.76
N ALA A 188 14.81 -35.65 -4.30
CA ALA A 188 15.95 -35.97 -5.14
C ALA A 188 16.96 -36.89 -4.43
N ALA A 189 17.08 -36.75 -3.10
CA ALA A 189 17.89 -37.63 -2.27
C ALA A 189 17.19 -38.95 -1.85
N GLY A 190 15.98 -39.23 -2.35
CA GLY A 190 15.20 -40.42 -2.03
C GLY A 190 14.71 -40.49 -0.58
N ARG A 191 14.73 -39.38 0.17
CA ARG A 191 14.40 -39.37 1.62
C ARG A 191 12.92 -39.17 1.93
N ARG A 192 12.18 -38.44 1.08
CA ARG A 192 10.74 -38.18 1.25
C ARG A 192 10.02 -37.90 -0.07
N PRO A 193 8.73 -38.24 -0.21
CA PRO A 193 7.92 -37.75 -1.32
C PRO A 193 7.67 -36.24 -1.22
N THR A 194 7.37 -35.59 -2.34
CA THR A 194 6.89 -34.19 -2.41
C THR A 194 5.36 -34.09 -2.45
N ALA A 195 4.65 -35.15 -2.03
CA ALA A 195 3.19 -35.19 -2.08
C ALA A 195 2.58 -34.35 -0.95
N ASP A 196 1.58 -33.55 -1.29
CA ASP A 196 0.66 -32.85 -0.37
C ASP A 196 -0.73 -33.42 -0.65
N VAL A 197 -1.39 -33.95 0.38
CA VAL A 197 -2.68 -34.63 0.26
C VAL A 197 -3.74 -33.75 0.88
N LEU A 198 -4.63 -33.21 0.05
CA LEU A 198 -5.79 -32.43 0.45
C LEU A 198 -7.04 -33.33 0.35
N ASP A 199 -7.70 -33.57 1.48
CA ASP A 199 -8.98 -34.26 1.53
C ASP A 199 -10.14 -33.26 1.78
N SER A 200 -11.38 -33.70 1.62
CA SER A 200 -12.53 -32.82 1.88
C SER A 200 -12.65 -32.41 3.36
N ALA A 201 -12.07 -33.19 4.28
CA ALA A 201 -12.02 -32.85 5.70
C ALA A 201 -11.05 -31.69 5.98
N SER A 202 -10.11 -31.43 5.07
CA SER A 202 -9.19 -30.29 5.13
C SER A 202 -9.90 -28.94 5.03
N PHE A 203 -11.16 -28.90 4.56
CA PHE A 203 -12.03 -27.71 4.51
C PHE A 203 -13.01 -27.62 5.69
N GLY A 204 -12.93 -28.52 6.67
CA GLY A 204 -14.05 -28.87 7.57
C GLY A 204 -14.43 -27.87 8.65
N ASP A 205 -13.54 -26.96 9.05
CA ASP A 205 -13.82 -25.96 10.08
C ASP A 205 -13.72 -24.55 9.49
N GLU A 206 -14.70 -23.69 9.82
CA GLU A 206 -14.59 -22.26 9.52
C GLU A 206 -13.34 -21.67 10.22
N PRO A 207 -12.70 -20.65 9.61
CA PRO A 207 -11.70 -19.86 10.29
C PRO A 207 -12.17 -19.33 11.64
N VAL A 208 -11.65 -19.90 12.73
CA VAL A 208 -11.69 -19.24 14.03
C VAL A 208 -10.52 -18.26 14.04
N GLU A 209 -10.82 -16.96 14.03
CA GLU A 209 -9.79 -15.96 14.26
C GLU A 209 -9.10 -16.26 15.60
N PRO A 210 -7.76 -16.34 15.63
CA PRO A 210 -7.05 -16.59 16.86
C PRO A 210 -7.35 -15.46 17.85
N VAL A 211 -7.86 -15.82 19.03
CA VAL A 211 -8.02 -14.87 20.14
C VAL A 211 -6.64 -14.33 20.51
N ARG A 212 -6.48 -13.01 20.54
CA ARG A 212 -5.21 -12.37 20.88
C ARG A 212 -4.76 -12.78 22.28
N ASP A 213 -3.53 -13.27 22.36
CA ASP A 213 -2.89 -13.61 23.63
C ASP A 213 -2.16 -12.37 24.17
N TRP A 214 -2.79 -11.68 25.12
CA TRP A 214 -2.28 -10.43 25.69
C TRP A 214 -1.37 -10.69 26.90
N TRP A 215 -0.23 -10.01 26.91
CA TRP A 215 0.75 -10.07 27.98
C TRP A 215 1.05 -8.66 28.50
N ALA A 216 1.45 -8.56 29.77
CA ALA A 216 1.89 -7.32 30.38
C ALA A 216 3.34 -7.42 30.83
N PHE A 217 4.16 -6.46 30.41
CA PHE A 217 5.54 -6.30 30.87
C PHE A 217 5.60 -5.25 31.98
N ASP A 218 6.24 -5.60 33.09
CA ASP A 218 6.53 -4.71 34.20
C ASP A 218 7.94 -4.12 34.08
N PRO A 219 8.07 -2.81 33.79
CA PRO A 219 9.36 -2.16 33.62
C PRO A 219 10.19 -2.03 34.91
N ALA A 220 9.58 -2.19 36.08
CA ALA A 220 10.26 -2.11 37.38
C ALA A 220 10.91 -3.44 37.77
N THR A 221 10.23 -4.55 37.48
CA THR A 221 10.72 -5.90 37.82
C THR A 221 11.39 -6.61 36.64
N GLY A 222 11.15 -6.15 35.41
CA GLY A 222 11.61 -6.80 34.19
C GLY A 222 10.84 -8.09 33.87
N THR A 223 9.67 -8.28 34.47
CA THR A 223 8.87 -9.50 34.31
C THR A 223 7.77 -9.34 33.26
N LEU A 224 7.47 -10.43 32.56
CA LEU A 224 6.42 -10.52 31.55
C LEU A 224 5.41 -11.60 32.01
N SER A 225 4.12 -11.26 32.05
CA SER A 225 3.06 -12.17 32.51
C SER A 225 1.81 -12.08 31.64
N ALA A 226 1.15 -13.21 31.39
CA ALA A 226 -0.11 -13.26 30.65
C ALA A 226 -1.21 -12.49 31.41
N LEU A 227 -2.06 -11.78 30.67
CA LEU A 227 -3.24 -11.11 31.22
C LEU A 227 -4.44 -12.05 31.19
N SER A 228 -5.23 -12.05 32.27
CA SER A 228 -6.50 -12.78 32.28
C SER A 228 -7.54 -12.07 31.38
N PRO A 229 -8.56 -12.79 30.88
CA PRO A 229 -9.63 -12.17 30.10
C PRO A 229 -10.31 -10.98 30.82
N GLU A 230 -10.47 -11.06 32.14
CA GLU A 230 -11.05 -9.99 32.95
C GLU A 230 -10.13 -8.76 33.01
N ALA A 231 -8.81 -8.98 33.12
CA ALA A 231 -7.82 -7.90 33.09
C ALA A 231 -7.78 -7.23 31.71
N CYS A 232 -7.88 -8.01 30.63
CA CYS A 232 -7.99 -7.49 29.28
C CYS A 232 -9.26 -6.64 29.12
N ALA A 233 -10.42 -7.14 29.57
CA ALA A 233 -11.68 -6.41 29.50
C ALA A 233 -11.62 -5.09 30.32
N ALA A 234 -11.06 -5.13 31.53
CA ALA A 234 -10.92 -3.95 32.38
C ALA A 234 -9.98 -2.88 31.78
N ALA A 235 -8.96 -3.31 31.03
CA ALA A 235 -8.01 -2.43 30.36
C ALA A 235 -8.48 -1.99 28.95
N GLY A 236 -9.68 -2.37 28.52
CA GLY A 236 -10.18 -2.06 27.18
C GLY A 236 -9.40 -2.75 26.05
N LEU A 237 -8.74 -3.87 26.34
CA LEU A 237 -7.97 -4.68 25.39
C LEU A 237 -8.85 -5.65 24.56
N ALA A 238 -10.18 -5.49 24.64
CA ALA A 238 -11.21 -6.25 23.92
C ALA A 238 -12.03 -5.26 23.08
N HIS A 239 -12.51 -5.50 21.85
CA HIS A 239 -12.89 -6.71 21.10
C HIS A 239 -12.93 -6.39 19.60
N GLY A 240 -13.00 -7.45 18.78
CA GLY A 240 -13.58 -7.40 17.43
C GLY A 240 -12.68 -8.06 16.43
N ALA A 241 -13.19 -9.08 15.74
CA ALA A 241 -12.71 -9.40 14.41
C ALA A 241 -12.57 -8.09 13.66
N VAL A 242 -11.47 -7.94 12.92
CA VAL A 242 -11.35 -6.84 11.97
C VAL A 242 -12.65 -6.89 11.19
N ALA A 243 -13.51 -5.87 11.33
CA ALA A 243 -14.73 -5.85 10.55
C ALA A 243 -14.28 -6.06 9.11
N ASP A 244 -14.94 -6.95 8.35
CA ASP A 244 -14.75 -7.15 6.90
C ASP A 244 -14.94 -5.85 6.08
N THR A 245 -15.09 -4.72 6.75
CA THR A 245 -14.87 -3.40 6.19
C THR A 245 -13.40 -3.34 5.75
N PRO A 246 -13.09 -3.31 4.44
CA PRO A 246 -11.75 -2.95 3.98
C PRO A 246 -11.31 -1.68 4.72
N PRO A 247 -10.01 -1.51 5.02
CA PRO A 247 -9.54 -0.31 5.70
C PRO A 247 -10.22 0.87 5.05
N ALA A 248 -11.00 1.62 5.84
CA ALA A 248 -11.65 2.82 5.35
C ALA A 248 -10.59 3.59 4.57
N ALA A 249 -10.92 3.99 3.34
CA ALA A 249 -10.05 4.83 2.53
C ALA A 249 -9.37 5.85 3.45
N PRO A 250 -8.03 6.03 3.38
CA PRO A 250 -7.26 6.77 4.36
C PRO A 250 -8.02 8.02 4.76
N ASP A 251 -8.38 8.11 6.05
CA ASP A 251 -9.40 9.02 6.60
C ASP A 251 -9.54 10.30 5.76
N THR A 252 -10.62 10.38 5.01
CA THR A 252 -10.97 11.55 4.20
C THR A 252 -11.50 12.71 5.04
N HIS A 253 -11.07 12.86 6.30
CA HIS A 253 -11.45 13.99 7.14
C HIS A 253 -10.39 15.10 7.12
N ASP A 254 -10.26 15.70 5.93
CA ASP A 254 -9.58 16.97 5.63
C ASP A 254 -10.42 18.21 6.05
N ALA A 255 -11.39 18.07 6.94
CA ALA A 255 -12.41 19.11 7.16
C ALA A 255 -11.96 20.35 7.96
N ASP A 256 -10.74 20.38 8.51
CA ASP A 256 -10.28 21.48 9.38
C ASP A 256 -8.88 22.04 9.02
N ALA A 257 -8.41 21.89 7.78
CA ALA A 257 -7.17 22.53 7.33
C ALA A 257 -7.45 23.94 6.75
N PRO A 258 -6.71 25.00 7.15
CA PRO A 258 -6.75 26.26 6.42
C PRO A 258 -6.24 26.04 4.99
N PRO A 259 -6.77 26.75 3.98
CA PRO A 259 -6.34 26.59 2.59
C PRO A 259 -4.85 26.92 2.45
N ASP A 260 -4.08 26.02 1.83
CA ASP A 260 -2.69 26.32 1.48
C ASP A 260 -2.63 27.04 0.13
N HIS A 261 -1.99 28.22 0.14
CA HIS A 261 -1.72 29.02 -1.05
C HIS A 261 -0.48 28.52 -1.82
N GLY A 262 0.20 27.46 -1.35
CA GLY A 262 1.47 26.94 -1.89
C GLY A 262 1.40 25.68 -2.78
N GLY A 263 0.23 25.05 -2.94
CA GLY A 263 0.03 23.94 -3.89
C GLY A 263 0.55 22.56 -3.47
N GLY A 264 0.72 22.27 -2.17
CA GLY A 264 1.02 20.94 -1.63
C GLY A 264 -0.18 20.29 -0.91
N ARG A 265 -0.17 18.97 -0.72
CA ARG A 265 -1.18 18.24 0.08
C ARG A 265 -0.79 18.26 1.56
N ARG A 266 -1.74 18.47 2.46
CA ARG A 266 -1.51 18.37 3.90
C ARG A 266 -2.35 17.24 4.48
N GLU A 267 -1.71 16.36 5.25
CA GLU A 267 -2.33 15.20 5.88
C GLU A 267 -2.28 15.39 7.41
N ARG A 268 -3.43 15.36 8.07
CA ARG A 268 -3.47 15.37 9.54
C ARG A 268 -3.01 14.01 10.05
N VAL A 269 -2.02 14.01 10.93
CA VAL A 269 -1.64 12.81 11.67
C VAL A 269 -2.66 12.59 12.78
N SER A 270 -3.17 11.36 12.92
CA SER A 270 -4.11 11.00 13.98
C SER A 270 -3.55 11.43 15.34
N ALA A 271 -4.25 12.35 16.00
CA ALA A 271 -3.86 12.86 17.31
C ALA A 271 -4.37 11.91 18.40
N GLU A 272 -3.63 11.81 19.50
CA GLU A 272 -4.09 11.10 20.68
C GLU A 272 -5.35 11.79 21.23
N THR A 273 -6.43 11.02 21.39
CA THR A 273 -7.73 11.51 21.82
C THR A 273 -7.60 12.23 23.16
N GLY A 274 -8.09 13.47 23.25
CA GLY A 274 -8.05 14.26 24.48
C GLY A 274 -6.72 14.97 24.76
N ARG A 275 -5.73 14.95 23.85
CA ARG A 275 -4.50 15.74 23.99
C ARG A 275 -4.53 17.05 23.19
N PRO A 276 -3.94 18.15 23.72
CA PRO A 276 -4.04 19.47 23.12
C PRO A 276 -3.01 19.68 21.99
N TYR A 277 -3.03 18.87 20.92
CA TYR A 277 -2.18 19.10 19.76
C TYR A 277 -2.77 18.61 18.44
N ALA A 278 -2.21 19.12 17.34
CA ALA A 278 -2.41 18.63 15.99
C ALA A 278 -1.05 18.54 15.28
N ALA A 279 -0.75 17.38 14.70
CA ALA A 279 0.41 17.17 13.85
C ALA A 279 -0.04 16.99 12.40
N PHE A 280 0.77 17.48 11.47
CA PHE A 280 0.47 17.47 10.05
C PHE A 280 1.71 17.10 9.25
N ILE A 281 1.53 16.26 8.24
CA ILE A 281 2.53 16.02 7.20
C ILE A 281 2.15 16.87 6.00
N GLU A 282 3.04 17.77 5.61
CA GLU A 282 2.91 18.61 4.42
C GLU A 282 3.75 17.97 3.30
N HIS A 283 3.07 17.54 2.25
CA HIS A 283 3.62 17.00 1.02
C HIS A 283 3.86 18.15 0.04
N GLY A 284 5.05 18.76 0.14
CA GLY A 284 5.47 19.84 -0.74
C GLY A 284 6.18 19.32 -1.98
N ARG A 285 6.22 20.14 -3.04
CA ARG A 285 6.99 19.83 -4.26
C ARG A 285 8.50 19.92 -4.07
N ASP A 286 8.96 20.53 -2.99
CA ASP A 286 10.37 20.77 -2.69
C ASP A 286 10.90 19.90 -1.54
N ALA A 287 10.02 19.52 -0.61
CA ALA A 287 10.32 18.70 0.56
C ALA A 287 9.02 18.20 1.22
N THR A 288 9.14 17.16 2.03
CA THR A 288 8.08 16.68 2.93
C THR A 288 8.36 17.18 4.35
N ARG A 289 7.36 17.74 5.03
CA ARG A 289 7.52 18.40 6.34
C ARG A 289 6.55 17.85 7.38
N LEU A 290 7.03 17.61 8.60
CA LEU A 290 6.19 17.35 9.76
C LEU A 290 6.08 18.64 10.58
N THR A 291 4.87 19.20 10.66
CA THR A 291 4.56 20.37 11.47
C THR A 291 3.65 20.00 12.64
N VAL A 292 3.88 20.61 13.81
CA VAL A 292 3.11 20.36 15.02
C VAL A 292 2.59 21.66 15.59
N ARG A 293 1.32 21.69 15.96
CA ARG A 293 0.65 22.82 16.60
C ARG A 293 0.02 22.36 17.92
N LEU A 294 0.40 22.98 19.03
CA LEU A 294 -0.25 22.79 20.32
C LEU A 294 -1.58 23.57 20.37
N ALA A 295 -2.60 23.09 21.07
CA ALA A 295 -3.95 23.67 21.05
C ALA A 295 -3.99 25.12 21.55
N ASP A 296 -3.11 25.45 22.50
CA ASP A 296 -2.99 26.80 23.05
C ASP A 296 -2.10 27.72 22.20
N SER A 297 -1.54 27.22 21.09
CA SER A 297 -0.67 27.95 20.17
C SER A 297 -1.34 28.21 18.83
N ARG A 298 -1.19 29.43 18.33
CA ARG A 298 -1.51 29.76 16.93
C ARG A 298 -0.40 29.39 15.96
N ASP A 299 0.84 29.28 16.46
CA ASP A 299 2.01 28.98 15.66
C ASP A 299 2.24 27.47 15.55
N SER A 300 2.55 27.01 14.34
CA SER A 300 3.05 25.66 14.08
C SER A 300 4.58 25.63 14.17
N THR A 301 5.11 24.52 14.67
CA THR A 301 6.54 24.24 14.74
C THR A 301 6.91 23.19 13.71
N LEU A 302 7.90 23.47 12.86
CA LEU A 302 8.52 22.46 12.00
C LEU A 302 9.37 21.52 12.84
N ALA A 303 8.93 20.27 12.97
CA ALA A 303 9.62 19.23 13.74
C ALA A 303 10.62 18.44 12.89
N PHE A 304 10.29 18.18 11.63
CA PHE A 304 11.13 17.42 10.71
C PHE A 304 10.91 17.84 9.26
N GLU A 305 11.96 17.74 8.44
CA GLU A 305 11.90 17.98 7.00
C GLU A 305 12.78 16.97 6.28
N THR A 306 12.23 16.33 5.24
CA THR A 306 12.93 15.35 4.39
C THR A 306 12.57 15.55 2.91
N ASN A 307 13.12 14.72 2.02
CA ASN A 307 12.91 14.76 0.58
C ASN A 307 13.32 16.09 -0.07
N ARG A 308 14.28 16.82 0.53
CA ARG A 308 14.77 18.14 0.06
C ARG A 308 15.38 18.10 -1.34
N GLN A 309 15.78 16.92 -1.82
CA GLN A 309 16.25 16.74 -3.18
C GLN A 309 15.18 17.08 -4.22
N LEU A 310 13.89 17.01 -3.86
CA LEU A 310 12.78 17.37 -4.74
C LEU A 310 12.82 18.83 -5.19
N ALA A 311 13.41 19.73 -4.39
CA ALA A 311 13.60 21.14 -4.75
C ALA A 311 14.39 21.33 -6.06
N GLY A 312 15.26 20.38 -6.41
CA GLY A 312 16.04 20.37 -7.65
C GLY A 312 15.38 19.61 -8.82
N ILE A 313 14.16 19.08 -8.64
CA ILE A 313 13.47 18.22 -9.60
C ILE A 313 12.29 18.96 -10.22
N ALA A 314 12.17 18.86 -11.54
CA ALA A 314 11.04 19.35 -12.29
C ALA A 314 9.91 18.31 -12.18
N THR A 315 8.88 18.64 -11.40
CA THR A 315 7.72 17.76 -11.17
C THR A 315 6.55 18.19 -12.06
N GLY A 316 5.72 17.23 -12.45
CA GLY A 316 4.47 17.50 -13.13
C GLY A 316 3.52 18.37 -12.30
N THR A 317 2.54 18.98 -12.97
CA THR A 317 1.55 19.86 -12.34
C THR A 317 0.15 19.27 -12.46
N THR A 318 -0.53 19.13 -11.32
CA THR A 318 -1.88 18.58 -11.28
C THR A 318 -2.94 19.66 -11.51
N HIS A 319 -3.94 19.33 -12.34
CA HIS A 319 -5.11 20.14 -12.61
C HIS A 319 -6.37 19.32 -12.40
N ARG A 320 -7.32 19.83 -11.61
CA ARG A 320 -8.65 19.23 -11.47
C ARG A 320 -9.61 19.87 -12.46
N LEU A 321 -10.29 19.06 -13.26
CA LEU A 321 -11.27 19.49 -14.26
C LEU A 321 -12.65 18.92 -13.91
N ALA A 322 -13.71 19.68 -14.16
CA ALA A 322 -15.07 19.17 -14.06
C ALA A 322 -15.38 18.25 -15.24
N CYS A 323 -15.98 17.09 -14.98
CA CYS A 323 -16.44 16.15 -15.99
C CYS A 323 -17.95 16.25 -16.14
N ARG A 324 -18.44 16.24 -17.37
CA ARG A 324 -19.86 16.04 -17.67
C ARG A 324 -20.16 14.54 -17.57
N GLY A 325 -20.48 14.06 -16.38
CA GLY A 325 -20.85 12.67 -16.16
C GLY A 325 -22.20 12.32 -16.82
N ALA A 326 -22.42 11.02 -17.07
CA ALA A 326 -23.68 10.51 -17.61
C ALA A 326 -24.87 10.56 -16.63
N GLU A 327 -24.61 10.75 -15.33
CA GLU A 327 -25.63 10.80 -14.28
C GLU A 327 -26.13 12.23 -14.03
N PRO A 328 -27.42 12.53 -14.27
CA PRO A 328 -27.98 13.86 -14.03
C PRO A 328 -27.83 14.27 -12.55
N GLY A 329 -27.26 15.46 -12.31
CA GLY A 329 -27.18 16.07 -10.97
C GLY A 329 -25.97 15.68 -10.13
N ARG A 330 -25.09 14.76 -10.60
CA ARG A 330 -23.85 14.41 -9.91
C ARG A 330 -22.65 15.06 -10.58
N GLN A 331 -22.03 16.04 -9.92
CA GLN A 331 -20.81 16.67 -10.41
C GLN A 331 -19.65 15.68 -10.30
N ARG A 332 -19.06 15.32 -11.44
CA ARG A 332 -17.84 14.51 -11.52
C ARG A 332 -16.63 15.39 -11.80
N PHE A 333 -15.44 14.89 -11.49
CA PHE A 333 -14.19 15.56 -11.80
C PHE A 333 -13.14 14.55 -12.27
N VAL A 334 -12.08 15.05 -12.89
CA VAL A 334 -10.87 14.28 -13.23
C VAL A 334 -9.66 15.09 -12.77
N ASP A 335 -8.66 14.40 -12.22
CA ASP A 335 -7.36 14.98 -11.95
C ASP A 335 -6.40 14.64 -13.10
N VAL A 336 -5.70 15.64 -13.63
CA VAL A 336 -4.76 15.48 -14.74
C VAL A 336 -3.38 15.96 -14.30
N LEU A 337 -2.39 15.07 -14.26
CA LEU A 337 -0.99 15.41 -14.06
C LEU A 337 -0.35 15.77 -15.40
N LEU A 338 0.07 17.02 -15.58
CA LEU A 338 0.77 17.45 -16.78
C LEU A 338 2.29 17.29 -16.65
N PRO A 339 3.02 17.02 -17.74
CA PRO A 339 4.49 17.03 -17.74
C PRO A 339 5.07 18.35 -17.21
N PRO A 340 6.26 18.32 -16.58
CA PRO A 340 6.91 19.53 -16.07
C PRO A 340 7.22 20.57 -17.16
N ASP A 341 7.34 20.13 -18.42
CA ASP A 341 7.63 20.94 -19.60
C ASP A 341 6.39 21.21 -20.48
N PHE A 342 5.19 21.02 -19.95
CA PHE A 342 3.96 21.34 -20.69
C PHE A 342 3.90 22.83 -21.07
N ALA A 343 3.88 23.10 -22.38
CA ALA A 343 3.91 24.45 -22.95
C ALA A 343 2.62 24.84 -23.68
N GLY A 344 1.49 24.21 -23.33
CA GLY A 344 0.16 24.52 -23.88
C GLY A 344 -0.24 23.74 -25.14
N ALA A 345 0.59 22.81 -25.62
CA ALA A 345 0.24 21.89 -26.70
C ALA A 345 -0.19 20.53 -26.14
N PRO A 346 -1.26 19.89 -26.68
CA PRO A 346 -1.70 18.58 -26.24
C PRO A 346 -0.60 17.51 -26.28
N VAL A 347 -0.47 16.73 -25.20
CA VAL A 347 0.55 15.69 -25.03
C VAL A 347 -0.06 14.28 -25.07
N PRO A 348 0.72 13.20 -25.36
CA PRO A 348 0.23 11.84 -25.16
C PRO A 348 -0.15 11.63 -23.70
N ALA A 349 -1.08 10.72 -23.42
CA ALA A 349 -1.55 10.53 -22.04
C ALA A 349 -1.67 9.06 -21.64
N VAL A 350 -1.40 8.81 -20.35
CA VAL A 350 -1.72 7.58 -19.65
C VAL A 350 -3.05 7.79 -18.93
N VAL A 351 -4.06 7.01 -19.28
CA VAL A 351 -5.34 6.95 -18.60
C VAL A 351 -5.23 5.90 -17.51
N TRP A 352 -5.15 6.37 -16.26
CA TRP A 352 -5.12 5.50 -15.08
C TRP A 352 -6.54 5.15 -14.66
N VAL A 353 -6.83 3.86 -14.55
CA VAL A 353 -8.14 3.34 -14.15
C VAL A 353 -8.04 2.41 -12.96
N TYR A 354 -8.93 2.61 -12.01
CA TYR A 354 -9.14 1.72 -10.88
C TYR A 354 -10.59 1.89 -10.42
N PRO A 355 -11.45 0.86 -10.37
CA PRO A 355 -12.86 1.01 -9.98
C PRO A 355 -12.98 1.41 -8.50
N HIS A 356 -13.06 2.72 -8.25
CA HIS A 356 -13.33 3.30 -6.94
C HIS A 356 -13.71 4.77 -7.12
N GLU A 357 -14.75 5.21 -6.44
CA GLU A 357 -15.14 6.60 -6.48
C GLU A 357 -14.25 7.47 -5.58
N LYS A 358 -13.76 8.59 -6.13
CA LYS A 358 -12.97 9.56 -5.40
C LYS A 358 -13.86 10.69 -4.90
N VAL A 359 -13.84 10.89 -3.59
CA VAL A 359 -14.52 11.99 -2.89
C VAL A 359 -13.55 13.00 -2.28
N ALA A 360 -12.24 12.79 -2.42
CA ALA A 360 -11.21 13.58 -1.74
C ALA A 360 -11.10 15.04 -2.25
N PRO A 361 -10.87 16.02 -1.36
CA PRO A 361 -10.68 17.43 -1.74
C PRO A 361 -9.39 17.65 -2.52
N HIS A 362 -8.42 16.76 -2.39
CA HIS A 362 -7.11 16.80 -3.05
C HIS A 362 -6.96 15.68 -4.09
N PRO A 363 -6.04 15.84 -5.06
CA PRO A 363 -5.70 14.78 -6.00
C PRO A 363 -5.17 13.52 -5.34
N HIS A 364 -5.22 12.40 -6.07
CA HIS A 364 -4.72 11.12 -5.61
C HIS A 364 -3.23 11.20 -5.22
N LEU A 365 -2.83 10.48 -4.17
CA LEU A 365 -1.48 10.59 -3.61
C LEU A 365 -0.36 10.30 -4.62
N PHE A 366 -0.64 9.47 -5.63
CA PHE A 366 0.30 9.12 -6.70
C PHE A 366 0.70 10.31 -7.59
N HIS A 367 -0.03 11.43 -7.53
CA HIS A 367 0.37 12.69 -8.17
C HIS A 367 1.54 13.37 -7.45
N GLU A 368 1.69 13.13 -6.14
CA GLU A 368 2.69 13.84 -5.35
C GLU A 368 4.11 13.33 -5.65
N PRO A 369 5.10 14.23 -5.80
CA PRO A 369 6.47 13.82 -6.07
C PRO A 369 7.14 13.09 -4.91
N ASP A 370 6.64 13.26 -3.69
CA ASP A 370 7.12 12.55 -2.51
C ASP A 370 6.34 11.26 -2.20
N CYS A 371 5.44 10.82 -3.09
CA CYS A 371 4.79 9.52 -2.96
C CYS A 371 5.83 8.38 -3.08
N PRO A 372 6.08 7.61 -2.00
CA PRO A 372 7.10 6.55 -1.99
C PRO A 372 6.60 5.23 -2.59
N LEU A 373 5.30 5.13 -2.91
CA LEU A 373 4.69 3.90 -3.41
C LEU A 373 5.09 3.63 -4.87
N PRO A 374 5.17 2.35 -5.29
CA PRO A 374 5.61 1.95 -6.64
C PRO A 374 4.58 2.25 -7.75
N PHE A 375 3.67 3.19 -7.50
CA PHE A 375 2.62 3.64 -8.42
C PHE A 375 2.66 5.17 -8.63
N ASN A 376 3.73 5.85 -8.19
CA ASN A 376 3.95 7.27 -8.44
C ASN A 376 3.82 7.61 -9.94
N PHE A 377 3.12 8.70 -10.25
CA PHE A 377 2.85 9.14 -11.62
C PHE A 377 3.92 10.08 -12.21
N GLN A 378 4.79 10.64 -11.38
CA GLN A 378 5.87 11.53 -11.81
C GLN A 378 6.81 10.89 -12.85
N PRO A 379 7.15 9.59 -12.81
CA PRO A 379 7.90 8.95 -13.89
C PRO A 379 7.20 9.03 -15.25
N PHE A 380 5.87 8.91 -15.34
CA PHE A 380 5.17 9.09 -16.61
C PHE A 380 5.22 10.55 -17.09
N ALA A 381 4.98 11.50 -16.18
CA ALA A 381 5.07 12.94 -16.46
C ALA A 381 6.48 13.37 -16.92
N ALA A 382 7.52 12.85 -16.27
CA ALA A 382 8.91 13.07 -16.64
C ALA A 382 9.21 12.55 -18.06
N HIS A 383 8.53 11.49 -18.51
CA HIS A 383 8.65 10.96 -19.87
C HIS A 383 7.71 11.61 -20.91
N GLY A 384 7.08 12.73 -20.56
CA GLY A 384 6.29 13.56 -21.48
C GLY A 384 4.83 13.12 -21.64
N PHE A 385 4.36 12.21 -20.79
CA PHE A 385 2.95 11.82 -20.77
C PHE A 385 2.17 12.66 -19.76
N ALA A 386 0.99 13.14 -20.13
CA ALA A 386 0.00 13.50 -19.12
C ALA A 386 -0.53 12.22 -18.44
N VAL A 387 -0.98 12.31 -17.19
CA VAL A 387 -1.71 11.21 -16.54
C VAL A 387 -3.13 11.68 -16.26
N ILE A 388 -4.11 11.02 -16.89
CA ILE A 388 -5.54 11.24 -16.65
C ILE A 388 -5.95 10.26 -15.56
N ASP A 389 -6.09 10.76 -14.34
CA ASP A 389 -6.43 9.98 -13.16
C ASP A 389 -7.95 9.94 -12.99
N VAL A 390 -8.59 8.92 -13.58
CA VAL A 390 -10.04 8.86 -13.71
C VAL A 390 -10.69 8.73 -12.33
N ASN A 391 -11.67 9.58 -12.03
CA ASN A 391 -12.60 9.38 -10.91
C ASN A 391 -13.70 8.40 -11.37
N MET A 392 -13.35 7.13 -11.40
CA MET A 392 -14.24 6.10 -11.91
C MET A 392 -15.33 5.83 -10.88
N ARG A 393 -16.57 5.67 -11.32
CA ARG A 393 -17.63 5.31 -10.39
C ARG A 393 -17.36 3.93 -9.78
N ASP A 394 -17.84 3.77 -8.57
CA ASP A 394 -17.91 2.43 -7.99
C ASP A 394 -18.81 1.56 -8.88
N VAL A 395 -18.37 0.32 -9.10
CA VAL A 395 -19.14 -0.70 -9.82
C VAL A 395 -19.82 -1.65 -8.83
N LEU A 396 -19.64 -1.43 -7.52
CA LEU A 396 -20.40 -2.13 -6.49
C LEU A 396 -21.88 -1.84 -6.61
N GLY A 397 -22.68 -2.90 -6.49
CA GLY A 397 -24.14 -2.83 -6.63
C GLY A 397 -24.65 -2.74 -8.07
N GLU A 398 -23.76 -2.66 -9.07
CA GLU A 398 -24.15 -2.63 -10.47
C GLU A 398 -24.39 -4.04 -11.03
N ALA A 399 -25.25 -4.13 -12.05
CA ALA A 399 -25.43 -5.40 -12.75
C ALA A 399 -24.14 -5.77 -13.50
N PRO A 400 -23.59 -6.99 -13.33
CA PRO A 400 -22.32 -7.41 -13.96
C PRO A 400 -22.22 -7.11 -15.47
N ALA A 401 -23.33 -7.22 -16.20
CA ALA A 401 -23.40 -6.95 -17.64
C ALA A 401 -23.21 -5.47 -18.02
N THR A 402 -23.50 -4.52 -17.14
CA THR A 402 -23.43 -3.08 -17.42
C THR A 402 -22.13 -2.43 -16.94
N MET A 403 -21.37 -3.11 -16.08
CA MET A 403 -20.18 -2.55 -15.44
C MET A 403 -19.16 -2.01 -16.45
N ALA A 404 -18.86 -2.76 -17.52
CA ALA A 404 -17.88 -2.36 -18.52
C ALA A 404 -18.26 -1.06 -19.26
N ASP A 405 -19.54 -0.92 -19.62
CA ASP A 405 -20.04 0.25 -20.34
C ASP A 405 -20.08 1.47 -19.42
N ARG A 406 -20.46 1.29 -18.15
CA ARG A 406 -20.44 2.35 -17.14
C ARG A 406 -19.02 2.86 -16.85
N MET A 407 -18.04 1.95 -16.75
CA MET A 407 -16.63 2.34 -16.64
C MET A 407 -16.16 3.10 -17.87
N LEU A 408 -16.58 2.67 -19.07
CA LEU A 408 -16.24 3.36 -20.31
C LEU A 408 -16.82 4.78 -20.37
N ASP A 409 -18.06 4.98 -19.91
CA ASP A 409 -18.65 6.33 -19.83
C ASP A 409 -17.82 7.29 -18.97
N ASP A 410 -17.32 6.83 -17.82
CA ASP A 410 -16.49 7.65 -16.94
C ASP A 410 -15.13 7.97 -17.56
N VAL A 411 -14.53 6.99 -18.22
CA VAL A 411 -13.27 7.14 -18.95
C VAL A 411 -13.44 8.14 -20.09
N LEU A 412 -14.51 8.03 -20.88
CA LEU A 412 -14.80 8.96 -21.97
C LEU A 412 -15.01 10.38 -21.44
N ALA A 413 -15.79 10.57 -20.39
CA ALA A 413 -16.02 11.88 -19.78
C ALA A 413 -14.73 12.52 -19.24
N ALA A 414 -13.85 11.72 -18.63
CA ALA A 414 -12.55 12.18 -18.13
C ALA A 414 -11.58 12.57 -19.26
N VAL A 415 -11.51 11.75 -20.32
CA VAL A 415 -10.68 12.04 -21.50
C VAL A 415 -11.21 13.26 -22.24
N ASP A 416 -12.53 13.38 -22.43
CA ASP A 416 -13.16 14.55 -23.06
C ASP A 416 -12.83 15.83 -22.30
N ALA A 417 -12.96 15.84 -20.97
CA ALA A 417 -12.63 17.00 -20.15
C ALA A 417 -11.15 17.41 -20.29
N ALA A 418 -10.23 16.44 -20.29
CA ALA A 418 -8.79 16.71 -20.47
C ALA A 418 -8.45 17.20 -21.88
N ALA A 419 -9.10 16.64 -22.91
CA ALA A 419 -8.90 17.02 -24.31
C ALA A 419 -9.47 18.42 -24.59
N ASP A 420 -10.67 18.72 -24.09
CA ASP A 420 -11.32 20.03 -24.21
C ASP A 420 -10.53 21.14 -23.51
N ALA A 421 -9.81 20.80 -22.43
CA ALA A 421 -8.88 21.71 -21.76
C ALA A 421 -7.57 21.95 -22.57
N GLY A 422 -7.37 21.24 -23.69
CA GLY A 422 -6.16 21.32 -24.52
C GLY A 422 -4.95 20.61 -23.94
N TYR A 423 -5.15 19.75 -22.94
CA TYR A 423 -4.05 19.09 -22.22
C TYR A 423 -3.56 17.83 -22.93
N VAL A 424 -4.46 17.05 -23.50
CA VAL A 424 -4.14 15.70 -24.02
C VAL A 424 -4.58 15.51 -25.46
N ASP A 425 -3.78 14.74 -26.19
CA ASP A 425 -4.11 14.29 -27.55
C ASP A 425 -4.92 12.98 -27.47
N ARG A 426 -6.17 13.02 -27.95
CA ARG A 426 -7.10 11.90 -27.92
C ARG A 426 -6.64 10.70 -28.76
N ASP A 427 -5.79 10.93 -29.76
CA ASP A 427 -5.28 9.87 -30.63
C ASP A 427 -4.02 9.19 -30.04
N ARG A 428 -3.54 9.67 -28.89
CA ARG A 428 -2.30 9.21 -28.24
C ARG A 428 -2.53 8.82 -26.78
N LEU A 429 -3.56 8.02 -26.56
CA LEU A 429 -3.96 7.53 -25.25
C LEU A 429 -3.45 6.11 -24.99
N HIS A 430 -2.94 5.87 -23.78
CA HIS A 430 -2.54 4.56 -23.28
C HIS A 430 -3.35 4.25 -22.02
N LEU A 431 -3.86 3.03 -21.87
CA LEU A 431 -4.62 2.63 -20.69
C LEU A 431 -3.73 1.90 -19.68
N TYR A 432 -3.88 2.18 -18.39
CA TYR A 432 -3.10 1.50 -17.35
C TYR A 432 -3.92 1.31 -16.06
N GLY A 433 -3.85 0.11 -15.48
CA GLY A 433 -4.33 -0.16 -14.14
C GLY A 433 -3.63 -1.36 -13.49
N GLN A 434 -3.76 -1.45 -12.17
CA GLN A 434 -3.27 -2.58 -11.36
C GLN A 434 -4.44 -3.29 -10.65
N SER A 435 -4.37 -4.61 -10.42
CA SER A 435 -5.38 -5.39 -9.69
C SER A 435 -6.76 -5.26 -10.31
N LEU A 436 -7.74 -4.73 -9.57
CA LEU A 436 -9.05 -4.41 -10.10
C LEU A 436 -8.98 -3.36 -11.21
N GLY A 437 -8.03 -2.43 -11.17
CA GLY A 437 -7.69 -1.58 -12.32
C GLY A 437 -7.08 -2.33 -13.50
N GLY A 438 -6.33 -3.41 -13.24
CA GLY A 438 -5.80 -4.32 -14.27
C GLY A 438 -6.93 -5.12 -14.94
N TRP A 439 -7.92 -5.56 -14.16
CA TRP A 439 -9.19 -6.11 -14.65
C TRP A 439 -9.95 -5.09 -15.51
N ALA A 440 -10.14 -3.88 -15.00
CA ALA A 440 -10.84 -2.80 -15.70
C ALA A 440 -10.14 -2.45 -17.02
N THR A 441 -8.80 -2.42 -17.03
CA THR A 441 -8.01 -2.23 -18.25
C THR A 441 -8.40 -3.24 -19.33
N MET A 442 -8.41 -4.55 -19.00
CA MET A 442 -8.74 -5.58 -19.98
C MET A 442 -10.22 -5.53 -20.40
N MET A 443 -11.14 -5.23 -19.47
CA MET A 443 -12.56 -5.04 -19.79
C MET A 443 -12.77 -3.87 -20.77
N LEU A 444 -12.14 -2.73 -20.53
CA LEU A 444 -12.24 -1.53 -21.37
C LEU A 444 -11.64 -1.76 -22.76
N LEU A 445 -10.48 -2.41 -22.86
CA LEU A 445 -9.87 -2.75 -24.17
C LEU A 445 -10.72 -3.75 -24.97
N ALA A 446 -11.56 -4.55 -24.30
CA ALA A 446 -12.53 -5.41 -24.97
C ALA A 446 -13.80 -4.67 -25.42
N ARG A 447 -13.97 -3.39 -25.05
CA ARG A 447 -15.13 -2.55 -25.40
C ARG A 447 -14.78 -1.44 -26.39
N THR A 448 -13.55 -0.95 -26.39
CA THR A 448 -13.14 0.16 -27.26
C THR A 448 -11.72 0.00 -27.82
N PRO A 449 -11.50 0.33 -29.11
CA PRO A 449 -10.17 0.37 -29.72
C PRO A 449 -9.46 1.73 -29.55
N MET A 450 -10.03 2.69 -28.79
CA MET A 450 -9.52 4.08 -28.74
C MET A 450 -8.11 4.24 -28.14
N PHE A 451 -7.60 3.21 -27.47
CA PHE A 451 -6.27 3.23 -26.86
C PHE A 451 -5.22 2.66 -27.80
N ARG A 452 -4.07 3.33 -27.86
CA ARG A 452 -2.92 2.91 -28.64
C ARG A 452 -2.20 1.71 -28.04
N SER A 453 -2.22 1.61 -26.71
CA SER A 453 -1.79 0.41 -25.97
C SER A 453 -2.44 0.34 -24.59
N GLY A 454 -2.42 -0.84 -23.98
CA GLY A 454 -2.80 -1.04 -22.57
C GLY A 454 -1.70 -1.66 -21.73
N VAL A 455 -1.77 -1.44 -20.41
CA VAL A 455 -0.96 -2.09 -19.38
C VAL A 455 -1.88 -2.62 -18.28
N SER A 456 -1.90 -3.93 -18.08
CA SER A 456 -2.60 -4.58 -16.96
C SER A 456 -1.58 -5.21 -16.01
N SER A 457 -1.52 -4.71 -14.78
CA SER A 457 -0.60 -5.19 -13.74
C SER A 457 -1.36 -5.99 -12.69
N ALA A 458 -0.93 -7.21 -12.33
CA ALA A 458 -1.62 -8.09 -11.36
C ALA A 458 -3.14 -8.21 -11.61
N GLY A 459 -3.54 -8.16 -12.88
CA GLY A 459 -4.95 -8.02 -13.27
C GLY A 459 -5.68 -9.35 -13.29
N ILE A 460 -6.98 -9.30 -12.98
CA ILE A 460 -7.87 -10.47 -12.99
C ILE A 460 -8.46 -10.65 -14.38
N SER A 461 -8.16 -11.77 -15.04
CA SER A 461 -8.64 -12.09 -16.39
C SER A 461 -9.88 -12.99 -16.39
N ASP A 462 -10.05 -13.80 -15.34
CA ASP A 462 -11.05 -14.84 -15.20
C ASP A 462 -11.54 -14.84 -13.74
N ALA A 463 -12.68 -14.19 -13.53
CA ALA A 463 -13.29 -14.04 -12.22
C ALA A 463 -13.84 -15.38 -11.71
N ALA A 464 -14.36 -16.23 -12.62
CA ALA A 464 -14.87 -17.55 -12.25
C ALA A 464 -13.76 -18.46 -11.73
N ALA A 465 -12.62 -18.47 -12.42
CA ALA A 465 -11.47 -19.24 -11.98
C ALA A 465 -10.88 -18.69 -10.66
N LEU A 466 -10.84 -17.36 -10.49
CA LEU A 466 -10.36 -16.75 -9.25
C LEU A 466 -11.21 -17.16 -8.04
N TYR A 467 -12.54 -17.19 -8.19
CA TYR A 467 -13.47 -17.56 -7.11
C TYR A 467 -13.09 -18.89 -6.44
N ALA A 468 -12.67 -19.88 -7.23
CA ALA A 468 -12.31 -21.22 -6.77
C ALA A 468 -10.78 -21.46 -6.74
N SER A 469 -9.97 -20.41 -6.69
CA SER A 469 -8.51 -20.53 -6.60
C SER A 469 -8.04 -20.57 -5.14
N LEU A 470 -7.11 -21.46 -4.83
CA LEU A 470 -6.35 -21.42 -3.58
C LEU A 470 -5.25 -20.34 -3.69
N ASP A 471 -4.93 -19.69 -2.58
CA ASP A 471 -3.83 -18.72 -2.52
C ASP A 471 -2.51 -19.42 -2.90
N ALA A 472 -1.89 -18.96 -3.99
CA ALA A 472 -0.68 -19.55 -4.52
C ALA A 472 0.47 -19.53 -3.51
N ARG A 473 0.49 -18.56 -2.59
CA ARG A 473 1.55 -18.38 -1.60
C ARG A 473 1.53 -19.46 -0.51
N LEU A 474 0.42 -20.18 -0.36
CA LEU A 474 0.22 -21.27 0.61
C LEU A 474 0.37 -22.66 -0.02
N ARG A 475 0.66 -22.74 -1.33
CA ARG A 475 0.70 -23.99 -2.12
C ARG A 475 1.72 -25.03 -1.65
N TYR A 476 2.81 -24.60 -1.01
CA TYR A 476 3.89 -25.49 -0.56
C TYR A 476 4.07 -25.49 0.96
N ASP A 477 3.08 -25.03 1.75
CA ASP A 477 3.16 -25.19 3.20
C ASP A 477 3.07 -26.68 3.58
N THR A 478 4.04 -27.17 4.36
CA THR A 478 4.21 -28.59 4.67
C THR A 478 3.66 -28.92 6.06
N GLY A 479 2.82 -29.95 6.17
CA GLY A 479 2.28 -30.48 7.44
C GLY A 479 0.76 -30.61 7.42
N HIS A 480 0.17 -31.10 8.51
CA HIS A 480 -1.27 -30.96 8.77
C HIS A 480 -1.56 -29.51 9.18
N ASP A 481 -1.26 -28.58 8.28
CA ASP A 481 -1.52 -27.18 8.50
C ASP A 481 -3.01 -26.94 8.28
N THR A 482 -3.77 -27.05 9.39
CA THR A 482 -5.21 -26.81 9.49
C THR A 482 -5.52 -25.33 9.66
N ARG A 483 -4.54 -24.45 9.42
CA ARG A 483 -4.72 -23.01 9.50
C ARG A 483 -5.80 -22.57 8.51
N PRO A 484 -6.85 -21.87 8.98
CA PRO A 484 -7.96 -21.53 8.12
C PRO A 484 -7.62 -20.64 6.91
N GLU A 485 -6.54 -19.86 7.02
CA GLU A 485 -6.05 -18.95 5.97
C GLU A 485 -5.64 -19.71 4.70
N ARG A 486 -5.25 -20.99 4.81
CA ARG A 486 -4.93 -21.87 3.67
C ARG A 486 -6.09 -22.05 2.70
N PHE A 487 -7.30 -21.93 3.20
CA PHE A 487 -8.54 -22.14 2.44
C PHE A 487 -9.39 -20.88 2.34
N SER A 488 -8.86 -19.72 2.75
CA SER A 488 -9.52 -18.44 2.51
C SER A 488 -9.56 -18.15 1.01
N LEU A 489 -10.76 -18.18 0.44
CA LEU A 489 -10.98 -17.95 -0.99
C LEU A 489 -11.02 -16.44 -1.27
N ILE A 490 -9.85 -15.85 -1.52
CA ILE A 490 -9.71 -14.43 -1.89
C ILE A 490 -10.64 -14.05 -3.06
N GLY A 491 -10.88 -14.99 -3.98
CA GLY A 491 -11.79 -14.78 -5.10
C GLY A 491 -13.26 -14.66 -4.69
N LYS A 492 -13.70 -15.37 -3.64
CA LYS A 492 -15.03 -15.17 -3.06
C LYS A 492 -15.12 -13.77 -2.44
N LEU A 493 -14.12 -13.38 -1.65
CA LEU A 493 -14.08 -12.03 -1.05
C LEU A 493 -14.16 -10.94 -2.12
N LEU A 494 -13.45 -11.07 -3.23
CA LEU A 494 -13.51 -10.13 -4.35
C LEU A 494 -14.86 -10.19 -5.09
N ALA A 495 -15.46 -11.36 -5.26
CA ALA A 495 -16.79 -11.47 -5.86
C ALA A 495 -17.83 -10.73 -5.01
N ASP A 496 -17.81 -10.93 -3.69
CA ASP A 496 -18.71 -10.30 -2.74
C ASP A 496 -18.46 -8.77 -2.66
N ASN A 497 -17.20 -8.36 -2.48
CA ASN A 497 -16.83 -6.99 -2.14
C ASN A 497 -16.39 -6.10 -3.30
N SER A 498 -16.16 -6.63 -4.51
CA SER A 498 -15.75 -5.83 -5.69
C SER A 498 -16.75 -5.90 -6.85
N TRP A 499 -17.45 -7.04 -7.01
CA TRP A 499 -18.44 -7.21 -8.07
C TRP A 499 -19.88 -7.41 -7.57
N ASN A 500 -20.08 -7.48 -6.25
CA ASN A 500 -21.38 -7.74 -5.62
C ASN A 500 -22.09 -8.98 -6.21
N ILE A 501 -21.33 -10.04 -6.47
CA ILE A 501 -21.84 -11.32 -6.92
C ILE A 501 -21.85 -12.27 -5.72
N ASP A 502 -22.89 -12.15 -4.89
CA ASP A 502 -23.16 -13.05 -3.74
C ASP A 502 -23.70 -14.42 -4.22
N ALA A 503 -22.95 -15.06 -5.12
CA ALA A 503 -23.20 -16.39 -5.62
C ALA A 503 -21.96 -16.95 -6.33
N PRO A 504 -21.69 -18.25 -6.23
CA PRO A 504 -20.58 -18.87 -6.93
C PRO A 504 -20.81 -18.96 -8.45
N PRO A 505 -19.74 -19.15 -9.25
CA PRO A 505 -19.81 -19.21 -10.70
C PRO A 505 -20.74 -20.28 -11.28
N TRP A 506 -20.92 -21.40 -10.59
CA TRP A 506 -21.82 -22.47 -11.03
C TRP A 506 -23.31 -22.17 -10.79
N LEU A 507 -23.64 -21.16 -9.97
CA LEU A 507 -25.02 -20.69 -9.78
C LEU A 507 -25.32 -19.43 -10.61
N ARG A 508 -24.30 -18.63 -10.93
CA ARG A 508 -24.43 -17.39 -11.73
C ARG A 508 -23.44 -17.34 -12.91
N PRO A 509 -23.40 -18.34 -13.81
CA PRO A 509 -22.41 -18.38 -14.89
C PRO A 509 -22.51 -17.18 -15.84
N ASP A 510 -23.70 -16.60 -15.99
CA ASP A 510 -23.98 -15.37 -16.74
C ASP A 510 -23.22 -14.16 -16.17
N ALA A 511 -23.22 -14.00 -14.85
CA ALA A 511 -22.58 -12.89 -14.17
C ALA A 511 -21.06 -12.94 -14.34
N TYR A 512 -20.46 -14.10 -14.05
CA TYR A 512 -19.01 -14.27 -14.19
C TYR A 512 -18.56 -14.23 -15.65
N HIS A 513 -19.41 -14.63 -16.61
CA HIS A 513 -19.13 -14.42 -18.03
C HIS A 513 -19.00 -12.93 -18.33
N ALA A 514 -19.98 -12.14 -17.90
CA ALA A 514 -20.02 -10.70 -18.17
C ALA A 514 -18.75 -9.97 -17.68
N ILE A 515 -18.21 -10.36 -16.52
CA ILE A 515 -17.07 -9.68 -15.88
C ILE A 515 -15.71 -10.35 -16.08
N SER A 516 -15.59 -11.44 -16.85
CA SER A 516 -14.29 -12.10 -17.06
C SER A 516 -13.66 -11.65 -18.38
N PRO A 517 -12.62 -10.79 -18.39
CA PRO A 517 -12.01 -10.29 -19.63
C PRO A 517 -11.58 -11.38 -20.61
N ILE A 518 -11.14 -12.54 -20.13
CA ILE A 518 -10.70 -13.66 -20.96
C ILE A 518 -11.80 -14.14 -21.92
N LEU A 519 -13.07 -14.07 -21.52
CA LEU A 519 -14.22 -14.44 -22.34
C LEU A 519 -14.57 -13.39 -23.39
N HIS A 520 -13.97 -12.20 -23.29
CA HIS A 520 -14.07 -11.11 -24.26
C HIS A 520 -12.77 -10.90 -25.05
N ALA A 521 -11.76 -11.78 -24.90
CA ALA A 521 -10.42 -11.61 -25.47
C ALA A 521 -10.40 -11.41 -26.99
N ALA A 522 -11.36 -11.99 -27.72
CA ALA A 522 -11.48 -11.82 -29.17
C ALA A 522 -11.64 -10.35 -29.59
N HIS A 523 -12.26 -9.52 -28.74
CA HIS A 523 -12.48 -8.09 -28.97
C HIS A 523 -11.28 -7.22 -28.63
N ILE A 524 -10.31 -7.74 -27.86
CA ILE A 524 -9.08 -7.01 -27.53
C ILE A 524 -8.18 -7.03 -28.76
N THR A 525 -8.08 -5.89 -29.44
CA THR A 525 -7.23 -5.67 -30.62
C THR A 525 -6.04 -4.76 -30.33
N THR A 526 -6.14 -3.92 -29.30
CA THR A 526 -5.09 -3.02 -28.81
C THR A 526 -3.90 -3.80 -28.24
N PRO A 527 -2.64 -3.39 -28.52
CA PRO A 527 -1.45 -3.97 -27.90
C PRO A 527 -1.50 -3.95 -26.37
N LEU A 528 -1.27 -5.09 -25.72
CA LEU A 528 -1.40 -5.24 -24.27
C LEU A 528 -0.11 -5.73 -23.60
N LEU A 529 0.37 -4.96 -22.61
CA LEU A 529 1.41 -5.39 -21.67
C LEU A 529 0.76 -5.95 -20.40
N LEU A 530 1.13 -7.17 -20.03
CA LEU A 530 0.76 -7.84 -18.79
C LEU A 530 1.98 -7.87 -17.88
N ILE A 531 1.83 -7.50 -16.60
CA ILE A 531 2.90 -7.52 -15.59
C ILE A 531 2.39 -8.23 -14.34
N HIS A 532 3.09 -9.23 -13.82
CA HIS A 532 2.61 -10.01 -12.67
C HIS A 532 3.77 -10.61 -11.85
N GLY A 533 3.62 -10.61 -10.52
CA GLY A 533 4.48 -11.38 -9.60
C GLY A 533 4.07 -12.86 -9.55
N ASP A 534 5.01 -13.78 -9.35
CA ASP A 534 4.69 -15.22 -9.22
C ASP A 534 4.34 -15.65 -7.78
N ALA A 535 4.50 -14.75 -6.82
CA ALA A 535 4.11 -14.93 -5.42
C ALA A 535 2.93 -14.02 -5.02
N ASP A 536 2.10 -13.65 -5.99
CA ASP A 536 0.87 -12.87 -5.82
C ASP A 536 -0.28 -13.76 -5.31
N TYR A 537 -1.16 -13.21 -4.47
CA TYR A 537 -2.40 -13.86 -4.06
C TYR A 537 -3.45 -13.89 -5.18
N VAL A 538 -3.43 -12.92 -6.10
CA VAL A 538 -4.04 -13.07 -7.41
C VAL A 538 -3.12 -14.00 -8.19
N PRO A 539 -3.55 -15.20 -8.57
CA PRO A 539 -2.62 -16.16 -9.17
C PRO A 539 -2.07 -15.64 -10.50
N LEU A 540 -0.75 -15.81 -10.71
CA LEU A 540 -0.04 -15.51 -11.96
C LEU A 540 -0.76 -16.06 -13.19
N GLU A 541 -1.42 -17.21 -13.04
CA GLU A 541 -2.23 -17.88 -14.04
C GLU A 541 -3.28 -16.95 -14.68
N GLN A 542 -3.73 -15.89 -13.99
CA GLN A 542 -4.61 -14.87 -14.56
C GLN A 542 -3.95 -14.14 -15.75
N SER A 543 -2.71 -13.68 -15.60
CA SER A 543 -2.00 -13.05 -16.72
C SER A 543 -1.51 -14.07 -17.74
N GLU A 544 -1.15 -15.29 -17.33
CA GLU A 544 -0.74 -16.34 -18.28
C GLU A 544 -1.91 -16.80 -19.18
N ARG A 545 -3.13 -16.91 -18.64
CA ARG A 545 -4.35 -17.20 -19.42
C ARG A 545 -4.60 -16.14 -20.49
N MET A 546 -4.59 -14.86 -20.12
CA MET A 546 -4.80 -13.77 -21.06
C MET A 546 -3.69 -13.71 -22.11
N PHE A 547 -2.42 -13.86 -21.70
CA PHE A 547 -1.29 -13.92 -22.63
C PHE A 547 -1.46 -15.05 -23.65
N ALA A 548 -1.79 -16.26 -23.20
CA ALA A 548 -1.98 -17.41 -24.06
C ALA A 548 -3.15 -17.20 -25.04
N ALA A 549 -4.30 -16.70 -24.58
CA ALA A 549 -5.46 -16.44 -25.43
C ALA A 549 -5.16 -15.39 -26.50
N LEU A 550 -4.57 -14.25 -26.12
CA LEU A 550 -4.21 -13.18 -27.06
C LEU A 550 -3.13 -13.62 -28.05
N THR A 551 -2.18 -14.46 -27.62
CA THR A 551 -1.17 -15.07 -28.51
C THR A 551 -1.83 -15.97 -29.57
N GLN A 552 -2.79 -16.82 -29.17
CA GLN A 552 -3.53 -17.67 -30.11
C GLN A 552 -4.38 -16.84 -31.10
N LEU A 553 -4.92 -15.72 -30.63
CA LEU A 553 -5.62 -14.72 -31.46
C LEU A 553 -4.67 -13.84 -32.30
N LYS A 554 -3.36 -14.08 -32.23
CA LYS A 554 -2.30 -13.34 -32.95
C LYS A 554 -2.32 -11.83 -32.66
N ARG A 555 -2.60 -11.45 -31.42
CA ARG A 555 -2.55 -10.05 -30.94
C ARG A 555 -1.13 -9.68 -30.49
N ASP A 556 -0.80 -8.38 -30.51
CA ASP A 556 0.43 -7.87 -29.89
C ASP A 556 0.28 -7.90 -28.36
N VAL A 557 0.91 -8.86 -27.70
CA VAL A 557 0.83 -9.03 -26.27
C VAL A 557 2.21 -9.38 -25.70
N ARG A 558 2.54 -8.83 -24.53
CA ARG A 558 3.75 -9.19 -23.77
C ARG A 558 3.38 -9.51 -22.33
N LEU A 559 3.96 -10.56 -21.77
CA LEU A 559 3.90 -10.86 -20.34
C LEU A 559 5.28 -10.68 -19.70
N VAL A 560 5.37 -9.82 -18.68
CA VAL A 560 6.53 -9.67 -17.81
C VAL A 560 6.21 -10.33 -16.48
N ARG A 561 7.07 -11.26 -16.05
CA ARG A 561 6.94 -11.99 -14.79
C ARG A 561 8.07 -11.60 -13.87
N TYR A 562 7.75 -11.20 -12.64
CA TYR A 562 8.73 -10.94 -11.60
C TYR A 562 8.71 -12.08 -10.58
N TRP A 563 9.84 -12.77 -10.44
CA TRP A 563 9.94 -13.89 -9.51
C TRP A 563 10.16 -13.41 -8.08
N GLY A 564 9.41 -13.98 -7.15
CA GLY A 564 9.42 -13.62 -5.73
C GLY A 564 8.63 -12.34 -5.39
N ASP A 565 8.09 -11.63 -6.38
CA ASP A 565 7.25 -10.45 -6.15
C ASP A 565 5.80 -10.88 -5.82
N ASP A 566 5.18 -10.18 -4.86
CA ASP A 566 3.75 -10.27 -4.54
C ASP A 566 2.93 -9.26 -5.39
N HIS A 567 1.68 -9.04 -4.99
CA HIS A 567 0.71 -8.14 -5.58
C HIS A 567 1.20 -6.71 -5.81
N VAL A 568 2.06 -6.22 -4.91
CA VAL A 568 2.70 -4.91 -4.99
C VAL A 568 4.22 -5.10 -4.97
N PRO A 569 4.95 -4.65 -6.01
CA PRO A 569 6.40 -4.87 -6.09
C PRO A 569 7.14 -4.11 -4.99
N GLN A 570 8.12 -4.78 -4.38
CA GLN A 570 8.94 -4.20 -3.30
C GLN A 570 10.44 -4.14 -3.64
N SER A 571 10.90 -4.91 -4.61
CA SER A 571 12.30 -4.88 -5.04
C SER A 571 12.59 -3.60 -5.84
N PRO A 572 13.58 -2.77 -5.46
CA PRO A 572 13.99 -1.61 -6.23
C PRO A 572 14.33 -1.94 -7.68
N ALA A 573 14.94 -3.12 -7.91
CA ALA A 573 15.28 -3.59 -9.24
C ALA A 573 14.01 -3.89 -10.07
N ASN A 574 13.03 -4.56 -9.46
CA ASN A 574 11.78 -4.89 -10.14
C ASN A 574 10.91 -3.64 -10.37
N ILE A 575 10.89 -2.70 -9.42
CA ILE A 575 10.21 -1.39 -9.58
C ILE A 575 10.85 -0.60 -10.74
N ALA A 576 12.18 -0.52 -10.78
CA ALA A 576 12.90 0.16 -11.86
C ALA A 576 12.66 -0.49 -13.23
N ASP A 577 12.69 -1.82 -13.30
CA ASP A 577 12.38 -2.52 -14.55
C ASP A 577 10.91 -2.36 -14.95
N ARG A 578 9.99 -2.41 -14.00
CA ARG A 578 8.55 -2.24 -14.26
C ARG A 578 8.25 -0.91 -14.92
N TYR A 579 8.76 0.20 -14.39
CA TYR A 579 8.62 1.51 -15.03
C TYR A 579 9.25 1.55 -16.41
N ARG A 580 10.44 0.96 -16.59
CA ARG A 580 11.11 0.85 -17.90
C ARG A 580 10.25 0.09 -18.92
N GLN A 581 9.65 -1.04 -18.53
CA GLN A 581 8.78 -1.83 -19.39
C GLN A 581 7.52 -1.07 -19.77
N MET A 582 6.85 -0.42 -18.80
CA MET A 582 5.63 0.36 -19.06
C MET A 582 5.90 1.54 -20.00
N ILE A 583 6.88 2.38 -19.67
CA ILE A 583 7.21 3.57 -20.46
C ILE A 583 7.69 3.16 -21.86
N GLY A 584 8.58 2.17 -21.97
CA GLY A 584 9.07 1.67 -23.25
C GLY A 584 7.96 1.03 -24.11
N TRP A 585 6.96 0.39 -23.49
CA TRP A 585 5.80 -0.15 -24.19
C TRP A 585 4.93 0.96 -24.78
N MET A 586 4.61 1.99 -23.99
CA MET A 586 3.79 3.13 -24.42
C MET A 586 4.49 3.94 -25.52
N GLN A 587 5.80 4.15 -25.42
CA GLN A 587 6.57 4.91 -26.42
C GLN A 587 6.73 4.18 -27.76
N ARG A 588 6.62 2.85 -27.78
CA ARG A 588 6.68 2.05 -29.02
C ARG A 588 5.39 2.12 -29.82
N ALA A 589 4.26 2.12 -29.13
CA ALA A 589 2.93 2.00 -29.73
C ALA A 589 2.62 3.20 -30.62
#